data_AF-A0A0J1IAS0-F1
#
_entry.id   AF-A0A0J1IAS0-F1
#
_cell.length_a   1.000
_cell.length_b   1.000
_cell.length_c   1.000
_cell.angle_alpha   90.00
_cell.angle_beta   90.00
_cell.angle_gamma   90.00
#
_symmetry.space_group_name_H-M   'P 1'
#
loop_
_entity.id
_entity.type
_entity.pdbx_description
1 polymer ?
#
loop_
_entity_poly.entity_id
_entity_poly.type
_entity_poly.pdbx_seq_one_letter_code
_entity_poly.pdbx_strand_id
1 'polypeptide(L)'
;MLWFGLKRKLNALEKQMSNICVKVEKNESFEQEIQRILLIGEDEEMIELVDQFSELNHSSLNSYYDMHKVLDKLDEETLVGSIARLKGIEEVLNSAIHITPSVTVLTLFISAYVALSQTDESLFLGYIAVFISAGFVSIIFNWSRRNRKGRKRAVYFRSLLEHRLEKFKNNNLVDEE
;
A
#
# COMPACT_ATOMS: atom_id res chain seq x y z
N MET A 1 -54.92 -11.11 -21.73
CA MET A 1 -53.64 -11.85 -21.56
C MET A 1 -52.39 -10.99 -21.77
N LEU A 2 -52.35 -10.05 -22.74
CA LEU A 2 -51.18 -9.20 -23.02
C LEU A 2 -50.68 -8.32 -21.86
N TRP A 3 -51.59 -7.83 -21.01
CA TRP A 3 -51.28 -6.92 -19.90
C TRP A 3 -50.39 -7.54 -18.80
N PHE A 4 -50.60 -8.83 -18.50
CA PHE A 4 -49.79 -9.55 -17.52
C PHE A 4 -48.35 -9.77 -18.00
N GLY A 5 -48.15 -10.01 -19.30
CA GLY A 5 -46.82 -10.16 -19.90
C GLY A 5 -46.02 -8.86 -19.87
N LEU A 6 -46.67 -7.73 -20.16
CA LEU A 6 -46.07 -6.40 -20.09
C LEU A 6 -45.69 -6.01 -18.66
N LYS A 7 -46.59 -6.24 -17.69
CA LYS A 7 -46.33 -5.95 -16.27
C LYS A 7 -45.14 -6.74 -15.72
N ARG A 8 -44.98 -8.00 -16.13
CA ARG A 8 -43.85 -8.85 -15.72
C ARG A 8 -42.51 -8.36 -16.29
N LYS A 9 -42.50 -7.87 -17.54
CA LYS A 9 -41.32 -7.28 -18.17
C LYS A 9 -40.94 -5.94 -17.53
N LEU A 10 -41.93 -5.12 -17.17
CA LEU A 10 -41.71 -3.83 -16.49
C LEU A 10 -41.04 -4.05 -15.12
N ASN A 11 -41.57 -4.96 -14.31
CA ASN A 11 -40.97 -5.29 -13.00
C ASN A 11 -39.55 -5.88 -13.13
N ALA A 12 -39.26 -6.61 -14.21
CA ALA A 12 -37.92 -7.13 -14.46
C ALA A 12 -36.92 -6.02 -14.81
N LEU A 13 -37.35 -5.04 -15.61
CA LEU A 13 -36.56 -3.85 -15.95
C LEU A 13 -36.32 -2.97 -14.72
N GLU A 14 -37.35 -2.76 -13.90
CA GLU A 14 -37.26 -1.96 -12.67
C GLU A 14 -36.26 -2.58 -11.67
N LYS A 15 -36.29 -3.92 -11.54
CA LYS A 15 -35.31 -4.65 -10.72
C LYS A 15 -33.88 -4.56 -11.28
N GLN A 16 -33.71 -4.59 -12.61
CA GLN A 16 -32.40 -4.41 -13.24
C GLN A 16 -31.88 -2.99 -13.04
N MET A 17 -32.73 -1.97 -13.23
CA MET A 17 -32.37 -0.56 -12.97
C MET A 17 -32.00 -0.33 -11.51
N SER A 18 -32.76 -0.88 -10.56
CA SER A 18 -32.44 -0.78 -9.14
C SER A 18 -31.08 -1.41 -8.82
N ASN A 19 -30.79 -2.61 -9.35
CA ASN A 19 -29.48 -3.24 -9.17
C ASN A 19 -28.33 -2.45 -9.79
N ILE A 20 -28.56 -1.82 -10.96
CA ILE A 20 -27.56 -0.95 -11.61
C ILE A 20 -27.33 0.29 -10.76
N CYS A 21 -28.39 0.93 -10.27
CA CYS A 21 -28.32 2.14 -9.44
C CYS A 21 -27.50 1.89 -8.16
N VAL A 22 -27.81 0.80 -7.44
CA VAL A 22 -27.07 0.40 -6.23
C VAL A 22 -25.60 0.11 -6.55
N LYS A 23 -25.30 -0.48 -7.70
CA LYS A 23 -23.92 -0.76 -8.12
C LYS A 23 -23.16 0.52 -8.46
N VAL A 24 -23.82 1.50 -9.08
CA VAL A 24 -23.25 2.81 -9.40
C VAL A 24 -22.96 3.58 -8.11
N GLU A 25 -23.92 3.66 -7.20
CA GLU A 25 -23.79 4.34 -5.90
C GLU A 25 -22.64 3.75 -5.07
N LYS A 26 -22.52 2.42 -5.03
CA LYS A 26 -21.41 1.74 -4.36
C LYS A 26 -20.04 2.07 -4.99
N ASN A 27 -19.98 2.20 -6.31
CA ASN A 27 -18.75 2.54 -7.00
C ASN A 27 -18.36 4.01 -6.80
N GLU A 28 -19.32 4.94 -6.81
CA GLU A 28 -19.06 6.36 -6.51
C GLU A 28 -18.56 6.55 -5.08
N SER A 29 -19.16 5.87 -4.11
CA SER A 29 -18.69 5.89 -2.71
C SER A 29 -17.27 5.34 -2.56
N PHE A 30 -16.91 4.31 -3.32
CA PHE A 30 -15.56 3.74 -3.31
C PHE A 30 -14.52 4.66 -3.98
N GLU A 31 -14.89 5.31 -5.08
CA GLU A 31 -14.04 6.28 -5.79
C GLU A 31 -13.72 7.49 -4.90
N GLN A 32 -14.73 8.03 -4.22
CA GLN A 32 -14.58 9.15 -3.29
C GLN A 32 -13.69 8.80 -2.10
N GLU A 33 -13.81 7.59 -1.55
CA GLU A 33 -12.97 7.17 -0.43
C GLU A 33 -11.49 7.06 -0.85
N ILE A 34 -11.21 6.52 -2.04
CA ILE A 34 -9.83 6.45 -2.56
C ILE A 34 -9.26 7.85 -2.78
N GLN A 35 -10.03 8.76 -3.38
CA GLN A 35 -9.59 10.15 -3.57
C GLN A 35 -9.32 10.84 -2.22
N ARG A 36 -10.20 10.63 -1.23
CA ARG A 36 -10.03 11.16 0.11
C ARG A 36 -8.75 10.64 0.77
N ILE A 37 -8.51 9.32 0.75
CA ILE A 37 -7.32 8.71 1.34
C ILE A 37 -6.05 9.28 0.68
N LEU A 38 -6.06 9.40 -0.64
CA LEU A 38 -4.94 9.89 -1.44
C LEU A 38 -4.60 11.37 -1.19
N LEU A 39 -5.62 12.23 -1.02
CA LEU A 39 -5.43 13.66 -0.74
C LEU A 39 -5.13 13.94 0.73
N ILE A 40 -5.99 13.47 1.63
CA ILE A 40 -6.07 13.94 3.04
C ILE A 40 -6.00 12.79 4.05
N GLY A 41 -6.07 11.53 3.61
CA GLY A 41 -5.96 10.37 4.52
C GLY A 41 -4.66 10.35 5.30
N GLU A 42 -4.59 9.60 6.39
CA GLU A 42 -3.34 9.47 7.14
C GLU A 42 -2.30 8.66 6.35
N ASP A 43 -1.00 8.81 6.68
CA ASP A 43 0.06 8.05 5.98
C ASP A 43 -0.10 6.54 6.17
N GLU A 44 -0.67 6.09 7.29
CA GLU A 44 -1.02 4.68 7.51
C GLU A 44 -2.09 4.17 6.54
N GLU A 45 -3.17 4.95 6.32
CA GLU A 45 -4.23 4.62 5.37
C GLU A 45 -3.69 4.59 3.93
N MET A 46 -2.77 5.50 3.60
CA MET A 46 -2.11 5.53 2.29
C MET A 46 -1.24 4.28 2.06
N ILE A 47 -0.49 3.86 3.07
CA ILE A 47 0.33 2.64 3.02
C ILE A 47 -0.56 1.40 2.92
N GLU A 48 -1.69 1.36 3.64
CA GLU A 48 -2.64 0.26 3.55
C GLU A 48 -3.26 0.19 2.16
N LEU A 49 -3.62 1.33 1.56
CA LEU A 49 -4.13 1.39 0.18
C LEU A 49 -3.08 0.89 -0.83
N VAL A 50 -1.81 1.25 -0.65
CA VAL A 50 -0.69 0.74 -1.47
C VAL A 50 -0.50 -0.77 -1.31
N ASP A 51 -0.60 -1.28 -0.08
CA ASP A 51 -0.46 -2.70 0.21
C ASP A 51 -1.63 -3.50 -0.37
N GLN A 52 -2.87 -3.02 -0.20
CA GLN A 52 -4.07 -3.58 -0.83
C GLN A 52 -3.92 -3.60 -2.36
N PHE A 53 -3.46 -2.51 -2.97
CA PHE A 53 -3.24 -2.45 -4.42
C PHE A 53 -2.24 -3.51 -4.90
N SER A 54 -1.14 -3.69 -4.15
CA SER A 54 -0.14 -4.70 -4.48
C SER A 54 -0.64 -6.13 -4.26
N GLU A 55 -1.54 -6.37 -3.32
CA GLU A 55 -2.18 -7.68 -3.14
C GLU A 55 -3.20 -7.93 -4.26
N LEU A 56 -3.90 -6.89 -4.69
CA LEU A 56 -4.85 -6.96 -5.79
C LEU A 56 -4.19 -7.33 -7.13
N ASN A 57 -2.93 -6.93 -7.37
CA ASN A 57 -2.12 -7.41 -8.50
C ASN A 57 -1.99 -8.93 -8.57
N HIS A 58 -2.15 -9.63 -7.44
CA HIS A 58 -2.07 -11.08 -7.34
C HIS A 58 -3.44 -11.74 -7.12
N SER A 59 -4.51 -10.94 -7.08
CA SER A 59 -5.89 -11.37 -6.80
C SER A 59 -6.71 -11.56 -8.09
N SER A 60 -8.02 -11.76 -7.95
CA SER A 60 -8.94 -11.87 -9.10
C SER A 60 -8.85 -10.66 -10.04
N LEU A 61 -8.82 -10.92 -11.34
CA LEU A 61 -8.68 -9.93 -12.42
C LEU A 61 -9.68 -8.76 -12.32
N ASN A 62 -10.89 -9.04 -11.80
CA ASN A 62 -11.98 -8.06 -11.72
C ASN A 62 -11.70 -6.96 -10.69
N SER A 63 -11.14 -7.32 -9.51
CA SER A 63 -10.82 -6.36 -8.46
C SER A 63 -9.61 -5.48 -8.81
N TYR A 64 -8.65 -6.04 -9.55
CA TYR A 64 -7.52 -5.29 -10.10
C TYR A 64 -7.99 -4.25 -11.13
N TYR A 65 -8.90 -4.65 -12.04
CA TYR A 65 -9.43 -3.75 -13.07
C TYR A 65 -10.26 -2.60 -12.48
N ASP A 66 -11.10 -2.88 -11.49
CA ASP A 66 -11.92 -1.87 -10.82
C ASP A 66 -11.03 -0.80 -10.14
N MET A 67 -9.94 -1.22 -9.47
CA MET A 67 -8.99 -0.31 -8.82
C MET A 67 -8.23 0.56 -9.83
N HIS A 68 -7.78 -0.02 -10.96
CA HIS A 68 -7.17 0.75 -12.05
C HIS A 68 -8.12 1.75 -12.70
N LYS A 69 -9.42 1.42 -12.74
CA LYS A 69 -10.46 2.30 -13.27
C LYS A 69 -10.75 3.47 -12.33
N VAL A 70 -10.69 3.25 -11.01
CA VAL A 70 -10.71 4.36 -10.05
C VAL A 70 -9.49 5.25 -10.23
N LEU A 71 -8.31 4.64 -10.41
CA LEU A 71 -7.06 5.37 -10.69
C LEU A 71 -7.12 6.24 -11.95
N ASP A 72 -7.89 5.83 -12.96
CA ASP A 72 -8.11 6.58 -14.20
C ASP A 72 -9.01 7.81 -14.05
N LYS A 73 -9.79 7.89 -12.97
CA LYS A 73 -10.75 8.97 -12.72
C LYS A 73 -10.24 10.04 -11.75
N LEU A 74 -8.98 9.95 -11.32
CA LEU A 74 -8.42 10.97 -10.42
C LEU A 74 -8.07 12.24 -11.17
N ASP A 75 -8.39 13.36 -10.54
CA ASP A 75 -8.02 14.68 -11.02
C ASP A 75 -6.50 14.89 -10.91
N GLU A 76 -5.96 15.77 -11.75
CA GLU A 76 -4.53 16.10 -11.78
C GLU A 76 -4.00 16.53 -10.41
N GLU A 77 -4.74 17.38 -9.69
CA GLU A 77 -4.36 17.83 -8.35
C GLU A 77 -4.22 16.68 -7.36
N THR A 78 -5.14 15.69 -7.45
CA THR A 78 -5.07 14.50 -6.60
C THR A 78 -3.88 13.64 -6.96
N LEU A 79 -3.60 13.45 -8.25
CA LEU A 79 -2.43 12.70 -8.71
C LEU A 79 -1.13 13.35 -8.21
N VAL A 80 -0.97 14.66 -8.41
CA VAL A 80 0.22 15.40 -7.99
C VAL A 80 0.38 15.38 -6.47
N GLY A 81 -0.70 15.63 -5.71
CA GLY A 81 -0.69 15.59 -4.25
C GLY A 81 -0.30 14.21 -3.72
N SER A 82 -0.89 13.16 -4.27
CA SER A 82 -0.59 11.77 -3.90
C SER A 82 0.87 11.40 -4.16
N ILE A 83 1.42 11.79 -5.33
CA ILE A 83 2.83 11.53 -5.68
C ILE A 83 3.77 12.24 -4.70
N ALA A 84 3.48 13.49 -4.34
CA ALA A 84 4.28 14.24 -3.38
C ALA A 84 4.29 13.57 -2.00
N ARG A 85 3.13 13.11 -1.54
CA ARG A 85 2.99 12.39 -0.26
C ARG A 85 3.72 11.05 -0.25
N LEU A 86 3.57 10.24 -1.31
CA LEU A 86 4.30 8.98 -1.47
C LEU A 86 5.81 9.17 -1.46
N LYS A 87 6.31 10.28 -2.03
CA LYS A 87 7.73 10.62 -2.00
C LYS A 87 8.20 10.95 -0.58
N GLY A 88 7.41 11.68 0.20
CA GLY A 88 7.69 11.93 1.62
C GLY A 88 7.75 10.63 2.45
N ILE A 89 6.78 9.73 2.26
CA ILE A 89 6.76 8.41 2.91
C ILE A 89 7.98 7.57 2.51
N GLU A 90 8.41 7.62 1.25
CA GLU A 90 9.62 6.93 0.78
C GLU A 90 10.88 7.45 1.50
N GLU A 91 11.03 8.76 1.66
CA GLU A 91 12.19 9.37 2.33
C GLU A 91 12.27 8.95 3.82
N VAL A 92 11.14 8.92 4.52
CA VAL A 92 11.05 8.43 5.91
C VAL A 92 11.44 6.95 5.99
N LEU A 93 10.90 6.11 5.11
CA LEU A 93 11.27 4.68 5.03
C LEU A 93 12.75 4.47 4.71
N ASN A 94 13.36 5.34 3.91
CA ASN A 94 14.77 5.23 3.52
C ASN A 94 15.72 5.46 4.70
N SER A 95 15.42 6.43 5.57
CA SER A 95 16.25 6.74 6.75
C SER A 95 16.23 5.64 7.82
N ALA A 96 15.07 5.00 8.05
CA ALA A 96 14.91 3.93 9.04
C ALA A 96 15.66 2.64 8.70
N ILE A 97 15.93 2.37 7.42
CA ILE A 97 16.56 1.13 6.93
C ILE A 97 18.07 1.11 7.22
N HIS A 98 18.74 2.25 7.27
CA HIS A 98 20.21 2.32 7.34
C HIS A 98 20.77 2.32 8.77
N ILE A 99 20.01 2.84 9.74
CA ILE A 99 20.53 3.08 11.10
C ILE A 99 20.28 1.87 12.02
N THR A 100 19.14 1.20 11.86
CA THR A 100 18.67 0.20 12.84
C THR A 100 19.46 -1.11 12.84
N PRO A 101 19.81 -1.74 11.68
CA PRO A 101 20.47 -3.05 11.67
C PRO A 101 21.96 -3.00 12.04
N SER A 102 22.66 -1.93 11.67
CA SER A 102 24.10 -1.79 11.89
C SER A 102 24.43 -1.53 13.36
N VAL A 103 23.65 -0.65 14.00
CA VAL A 103 23.80 -0.32 15.43
C VAL A 103 23.50 -1.53 16.32
N THR A 104 22.51 -2.35 15.95
CA THR A 104 22.12 -3.55 16.71
C THR A 104 23.10 -4.71 16.55
N VAL A 105 23.65 -4.93 15.36
CA VAL A 105 24.73 -5.91 15.18
C VAL A 105 25.99 -5.49 15.96
N LEU A 106 26.33 -4.19 15.94
CA LEU A 106 27.50 -3.68 16.66
C LEU A 106 27.32 -3.80 18.18
N THR A 107 26.17 -3.42 18.72
CA THR A 107 25.88 -3.54 20.17
C THR A 107 25.84 -4.98 20.64
N LEU A 108 25.35 -5.91 19.82
CA LEU A 108 25.39 -7.34 20.14
C LEU A 108 26.81 -7.92 20.12
N PHE A 109 27.65 -7.48 19.19
CA PHE A 109 29.05 -7.91 19.14
C PHE A 109 29.80 -7.41 20.38
N ILE A 110 29.56 -6.17 20.79
CA ILE A 110 30.16 -5.57 21.98
C ILE A 110 29.64 -6.26 23.25
N SER A 111 28.34 -6.54 23.36
CA SER A 111 27.78 -7.19 24.55
C SER A 111 28.24 -8.64 24.69
N ALA A 112 28.34 -9.40 23.58
CA ALA A 112 28.87 -10.75 23.58
C ALA A 112 30.37 -10.78 23.94
N TYR A 113 31.15 -9.82 23.43
CA TYR A 113 32.57 -9.68 23.76
C TYR A 113 32.78 -9.35 25.24
N VAL A 114 32.02 -8.39 25.78
CA VAL A 114 32.08 -8.01 27.21
C VAL A 114 31.69 -9.18 28.09
N ALA A 115 30.59 -9.88 27.77
CA ALA A 115 30.12 -11.04 28.54
C ALA A 115 31.14 -12.19 28.56
N LEU A 116 31.80 -12.48 27.42
CA LEU A 116 32.84 -13.51 27.32
C LEU A 116 34.14 -13.13 28.04
N SER A 117 34.44 -11.83 28.12
CA SER A 117 35.67 -11.34 28.77
C SER A 117 35.60 -11.28 30.30
N GLN A 118 34.41 -11.41 30.89
CA GLN A 118 34.18 -11.18 32.33
C GLN A 118 33.93 -12.45 33.15
N THR A 119 33.77 -13.63 32.55
CA THR A 119 33.40 -14.85 33.30
C THR A 119 34.21 -16.09 32.90
N ASP A 120 35.05 -16.59 33.82
CA ASP A 120 35.72 -17.91 33.72
C ASP A 120 34.73 -19.08 33.92
N GLU A 121 33.58 -18.83 34.55
CA GLU A 121 32.45 -19.75 34.59
C GLU A 121 31.19 -19.02 34.11
N SER A 122 30.75 -19.27 32.87
CA SER A 122 29.31 -19.27 32.50
C SER A 122 29.10 -19.32 30.98
N LEU A 123 29.55 -20.41 30.35
CA LEU A 123 29.11 -20.75 28.99
C LEU A 123 27.57 -20.69 28.87
N PHE A 124 26.85 -21.05 29.93
CA PHE A 124 25.37 -21.03 29.98
C PHE A 124 24.77 -19.62 29.89
N LEU A 125 25.35 -18.61 30.57
CA LEU A 125 24.90 -17.21 30.44
C LEU A 125 25.28 -16.64 29.07
N GLY A 126 26.45 -17.01 28.54
CA GLY A 126 26.84 -16.70 27.17
C GLY A 126 25.84 -17.25 26.14
N TYR A 127 25.41 -18.51 26.29
CA TYR A 127 24.39 -19.11 25.42
C TYR A 127 23.06 -18.37 25.50
N ILE A 128 22.57 -18.03 26.69
CA ILE A 128 21.31 -17.28 26.86
C ILE A 128 21.41 -15.90 26.19
N ALA A 129 22.53 -15.19 26.38
CA ALA A 129 22.77 -13.91 25.73
C ALA A 129 22.80 -14.03 24.20
N VAL A 130 23.42 -15.07 23.66
CA VAL A 130 23.43 -15.37 22.22
C VAL A 130 22.02 -15.66 21.70
N PHE A 131 21.21 -16.44 22.42
CA PHE A 131 19.83 -16.72 21.99
C PHE A 131 18.93 -15.47 22.01
N ILE A 132 19.03 -14.64 23.05
CA ILE A 132 18.29 -13.36 23.12
C ILE A 132 18.75 -12.43 22.00
N SER A 133 20.07 -12.36 21.75
CA SER A 133 20.63 -11.58 20.65
C SER A 133 20.12 -12.03 19.28
N ALA A 134 20.10 -13.35 19.04
CA ALA A 134 19.61 -13.92 17.79
C ALA A 134 18.11 -13.65 17.60
N GLY A 135 17.33 -13.69 18.69
CA GLY A 135 15.91 -13.30 18.69
C GLY A 135 15.71 -11.85 18.28
N PHE A 136 16.48 -10.92 18.87
CA PHE A 136 16.44 -9.50 18.50
C PHE A 136 16.86 -9.25 17.05
N VAL A 137 17.95 -9.87 16.59
CA VAL A 137 18.39 -9.79 15.18
C VAL A 137 17.30 -10.29 14.24
N SER A 138 16.62 -11.38 14.58
CA SER A 138 15.55 -11.96 13.77
C SER A 138 14.33 -11.01 13.68
N ILE A 139 13.95 -10.37 14.80
CA ILE A 139 12.88 -9.34 14.82
C ILE A 139 13.25 -8.15 13.93
N ILE A 140 14.47 -7.64 14.06
CA ILE A 140 14.95 -6.49 13.28
C ILE A 140 15.06 -6.86 11.79
N PHE A 141 15.52 -8.06 11.47
CA PHE A 141 15.62 -8.55 10.10
C PHE A 141 14.23 -8.68 9.46
N ASN A 142 13.24 -9.23 10.19
CA ASN A 142 11.87 -9.30 9.72
C ASN A 142 11.25 -7.91 9.53
N TRP A 143 11.48 -6.98 10.46
CA TRP A 143 11.00 -5.60 10.35
C TRP A 143 11.64 -4.88 9.16
N SER A 144 12.96 -5.02 8.98
CA SER A 144 13.69 -4.50 7.81
C SER A 144 13.16 -5.08 6.50
N ARG A 145 12.87 -6.40 6.46
CA ARG A 145 12.31 -7.06 5.29
C ARG A 145 10.90 -6.56 4.97
N ARG A 146 10.07 -6.30 5.98
CA ARG A 146 8.74 -5.71 5.81
C ARG A 146 8.83 -4.28 5.26
N ASN A 147 9.72 -3.45 5.81
CA ASN A 147 9.95 -2.08 5.35
C ASN A 147 10.49 -2.04 3.91
N ARG A 148 11.37 -2.98 3.53
CA ARG A 148 11.84 -3.11 2.13
C ARG A 148 10.73 -3.50 1.16
N LYS A 149 9.80 -4.37 1.56
CA LYS A 149 8.64 -4.74 0.74
C LYS A 149 7.67 -3.56 0.60
N GLY A 150 7.34 -2.89 1.70
CA GLY A 150 6.50 -1.68 1.71
C GLY A 150 7.06 -0.60 0.78
N ARG A 151 8.37 -0.34 0.83
CA ARG A 151 9.03 0.60 -0.08
C ARG A 151 8.86 0.23 -1.55
N LYS A 152 9.13 -1.03 -1.92
CA LYS A 152 8.98 -1.46 -3.33
C LYS A 152 7.54 -1.27 -3.83
N ARG A 153 6.55 -1.54 -2.97
CA ARG A 153 5.13 -1.35 -3.27
C ARG A 153 4.79 0.14 -3.44
N ALA A 154 5.24 0.99 -2.54
CA ALA A 154 5.06 2.44 -2.62
C ALA A 154 5.70 3.05 -3.87
N VAL A 155 6.93 2.65 -4.22
CA VAL A 155 7.62 3.09 -5.44
C VAL A 155 6.86 2.66 -6.70
N TYR A 156 6.41 1.41 -6.73
CA TYR A 156 5.62 0.90 -7.86
C TYR A 156 4.30 1.67 -8.01
N PHE A 157 3.58 1.89 -6.91
CA PHE A 157 2.34 2.64 -6.91
C PHE A 157 2.55 4.11 -7.33
N ARG A 158 3.63 4.75 -6.87
CA ARG A 158 4.00 6.10 -7.31
C ARG A 158 4.28 6.15 -8.82
N SER A 159 5.03 5.20 -9.35
CA SER A 159 5.33 5.11 -10.78
C SER A 159 4.06 4.94 -11.62
N LEU A 160 3.05 4.21 -11.11
CA LEU A 160 1.74 4.12 -11.76
C LEU A 160 1.05 5.48 -11.80
N LEU A 161 1.01 6.21 -10.68
CA LEU A 161 0.41 7.55 -10.64
C LEU A 161 1.15 8.53 -11.57
N GLU A 162 2.48 8.48 -11.60
CA GLU A 162 3.31 9.30 -12.50
C GLU A 162 2.99 9.01 -13.97
N HIS A 163 2.88 7.74 -14.35
CA HIS A 163 2.50 7.35 -15.71
C HIS A 163 1.09 7.83 -16.09
N ARG A 164 0.15 7.82 -15.14
CA ARG A 164 -1.21 8.36 -15.36
C ARG A 164 -1.20 9.88 -15.52
N LEU A 165 -0.44 10.58 -14.70
CA LEU A 165 -0.27 12.03 -14.81
C LEU A 165 0.32 12.42 -16.17
N GLU A 166 1.31 11.68 -16.66
CA GLU A 166 1.90 11.89 -17.99
C GLU A 166 0.87 11.68 -19.11
N LYS A 167 0.04 10.64 -19.01
CA LYS A 167 -1.05 10.38 -19.96
C LYS A 167 -2.11 11.49 -19.94
N PHE A 168 -2.48 11.99 -18.75
CA PHE A 168 -3.43 13.10 -18.61
C PHE A 168 -2.93 14.37 -19.30
N LYS A 169 -1.65 14.71 -19.09
CA LYS A 169 -1.00 15.86 -19.74
C LYS A 169 -0.93 15.72 -21.26
N ASN A 170 -0.59 14.54 -21.75
CA ASN A 170 -0.52 14.29 -23.20
C ASN A 170 -1.89 14.35 -23.88
N ASN A 171 -2.97 13.93 -23.21
CA ASN A 171 -4.33 14.03 -23.76
C ASN A 171 -4.81 15.49 -23.82
N ASN A 172 -4.53 16.30 -22.79
CA ASN A 172 -4.93 17.71 -22.78
C ASN A 172 -4.18 18.56 -23.81
N LEU A 173 -2.97 18.15 -24.24
CA LEU A 173 -2.22 18.81 -25.31
C LEU A 173 -2.78 18.52 -26.71
N VAL A 174 -3.55 17.44 -26.90
CA VAL A 174 -4.17 17.09 -28.19
C VAL A 174 -5.48 17.84 -28.40
N ASP A 175 -6.13 18.30 -27.32
CA ASP A 175 -7.38 19.07 -27.39
C ASP A 175 -7.15 20.59 -27.59
N GLU A 176 -5.90 21.06 -27.60
CA GLU A 176 -5.52 22.47 -27.84
C GLU A 176 -4.95 22.76 -29.25
N GLU A 177 -4.83 21.77 -30.14
CA GLU A 177 -4.47 21.94 -31.58
C GLU A 177 -5.70 21.92 -32.51
#